data_AF-A0A7W7VBF4-F1
#
_entry.id   AF-A0A7W7VBF4-F1
#
_cell.length_a   1.000
_cell.length_b   1.000
_cell.length_c   1.000
_cell.angle_alpha   90.00
_cell.angle_beta   90.00
_cell.angle_gamma   90.00
#
_symmetry.space_group_name_H-M   'P 1'
#
loop_
_entity.id
_entity.type
_entity.pdbx_description
1 polymer ?
#
loop_
_entity_poly.entity_id
_entity_poly.type
_entity_poly.pdbx_seq_one_letter_code
_entity_poly.pdbx_strand_id
1 'polypeptide(L)'
;MIAGDHAAEGKVEILPVAGLPEFRPGDDLSGAIANAARWLRSGDIVVVTSKVVSKVEGRLVRVPADPDERDRIRRRLVFEESVRIIARKARTLITENRLGIVQAASGIDASNVATDELALLPADPDASALALRRGLAERLGVEVAVVITDTMGRAWRVGQTDAAIGSSGLRVLHGYRGQVDRQGNELAVTEIAVADEVAAAADLVKGKLGALPVAVVRGLTIGSETSTARDLIRPVDEDLFRLGTEEAIAQGRREAVLLAGTRSFSDEPVAEDVLRDAVAAALTTAGPVRFAHVAEQRKRLLDELAIDAPEVVLVSGAAFEAGAAVRGLLVALAAAGLGAYWVPIPDPEPVRSMLDLPWAPLGAVALGHPVDPLVPQPPADLDERFIQR
;
A
#
# COMPACT_ATOMS: atom_id res chain seq x y z
N MET A 1 -36.71 -1.90 -14.88
CA MET A 1 -35.30 -2.33 -15.05
C MET A 1 -34.48 -1.07 -15.27
N ILE A 2 -33.37 -0.90 -14.56
CA ILE A 2 -32.50 0.28 -14.74
C ILE A 2 -31.40 -0.16 -15.69
N ALA A 3 -31.39 0.41 -16.90
CA ALA A 3 -30.29 0.18 -17.83
C ALA A 3 -29.00 0.74 -17.22
N GLY A 4 -27.93 -0.06 -17.18
CA GLY A 4 -26.63 0.38 -16.66
C GLY A 4 -26.37 0.09 -15.18
N ASP A 5 -27.11 -0.84 -14.57
CA ASP A 5 -26.79 -1.41 -13.24
C ASP A 5 -25.85 -2.64 -13.39
N HIS A 6 -25.01 -2.93 -12.40
CA HIS A 6 -24.19 -4.17 -12.35
C HIS A 6 -24.99 -5.36 -11.82
N ALA A 7 -26.09 -5.12 -11.10
CA ALA A 7 -26.91 -6.17 -10.51
C ALA A 7 -27.52 -7.09 -11.58
N ALA A 8 -27.73 -8.36 -11.21
CA ALA A 8 -28.40 -9.34 -12.07
C ALA A 8 -29.83 -8.90 -12.41
N GLU A 9 -30.26 -9.12 -13.65
CA GLU A 9 -31.65 -8.87 -14.08
C GLU A 9 -32.65 -9.86 -13.47
N GLY A 10 -32.16 -10.98 -12.93
CA GLY A 10 -32.98 -12.05 -12.37
C GLY A 10 -32.21 -12.93 -11.37
N LYS A 11 -32.46 -14.23 -11.42
CA LYS A 11 -31.82 -15.21 -10.51
C LYS A 11 -30.34 -15.37 -10.86
N VAL A 12 -29.47 -15.35 -9.85
CA VAL A 12 -28.08 -15.83 -9.94
C VAL A 12 -27.99 -17.27 -9.46
N GLU A 13 -27.29 -18.12 -10.20
CA GLU A 13 -26.98 -19.51 -9.82
C GLU A 13 -25.48 -19.70 -9.69
N ILE A 14 -25.06 -20.46 -8.67
CA ILE A 14 -23.65 -20.80 -8.43
C ILE A 14 -23.57 -22.32 -8.39
N LEU A 15 -22.89 -22.90 -9.39
CA LEU A 15 -22.92 -24.32 -9.67
C LEU A 15 -21.50 -24.91 -9.58
N PRO A 16 -21.24 -25.92 -8.74
CA PRO A 16 -19.93 -26.56 -8.71
C PRO A 16 -19.70 -27.44 -9.94
N VAL A 17 -18.46 -27.49 -10.44
CA VAL A 17 -18.04 -28.46 -11.47
C VAL A 17 -17.34 -29.63 -10.81
N ALA A 18 -18.08 -30.72 -10.61
CA ALA A 18 -17.57 -31.96 -10.02
C ALA A 18 -16.91 -32.88 -11.06
N GLY A 19 -16.15 -33.87 -10.59
CA GLY A 19 -15.56 -34.91 -11.44
C GLY A 19 -14.30 -34.49 -12.20
N LEU A 20 -13.66 -33.40 -11.79
CA LEU A 20 -12.36 -32.99 -12.32
C LEU A 20 -11.22 -33.84 -11.72
N PRO A 21 -10.14 -34.11 -12.49
CA PRO A 21 -9.00 -34.87 -11.99
C PRO A 21 -8.12 -34.03 -11.06
N GLU A 22 -7.16 -34.68 -10.41
CA GLU A 22 -6.04 -34.01 -9.77
C GLU A 22 -5.04 -33.57 -10.85
N PHE A 23 -5.00 -32.27 -11.14
CA PHE A 23 -4.17 -31.70 -12.20
C PHE A 23 -2.67 -31.74 -11.91
N ARG A 24 -1.88 -31.92 -12.96
CA ARG A 24 -0.41 -31.90 -12.98
C ARG A 24 0.11 -31.06 -14.15
N PRO A 25 1.42 -30.73 -14.15
CA PRO A 25 2.02 -29.94 -15.22
C PRO A 25 1.75 -30.54 -16.61
N GLY A 26 1.22 -29.71 -17.52
CA GLY A 26 0.88 -30.07 -18.89
C GLY A 26 -0.53 -30.63 -19.13
N ASP A 27 -1.34 -30.83 -18.09
CA ASP A 27 -2.71 -31.35 -18.26
C ASP A 27 -3.64 -30.35 -18.98
N ASP A 28 -4.57 -30.88 -19.77
CA ASP A 28 -5.57 -30.09 -20.52
C ASP A 28 -6.74 -29.65 -19.63
N LEU A 29 -6.57 -28.52 -18.94
CA LEU A 29 -7.60 -27.91 -18.10
C LEU A 29 -8.89 -27.60 -18.88
N SER A 30 -8.77 -27.07 -20.10
CA SER A 30 -9.91 -26.69 -20.93
C SER A 30 -10.76 -27.91 -21.32
N GLY A 31 -10.11 -29.00 -21.74
CA GLY A 31 -10.75 -30.26 -22.09
C GLY A 31 -11.39 -30.94 -20.89
N ALA A 32 -10.73 -30.91 -19.73
CA ALA A 32 -11.29 -31.46 -18.50
C ALA A 32 -12.58 -30.73 -18.09
N ILE A 33 -12.56 -29.39 -18.07
CA ILE A 33 -13.76 -28.58 -17.77
C ILE A 33 -14.84 -28.82 -18.82
N ALA A 34 -14.51 -28.80 -20.10
CA ALA A 34 -15.49 -29.03 -21.17
C ALA A 34 -16.18 -30.40 -21.07
N ASN A 35 -15.43 -31.44 -20.65
CA ASN A 35 -16.00 -32.77 -20.44
C ASN A 35 -16.89 -32.87 -19.19
N ALA A 36 -16.47 -32.27 -18.07
CA ALA A 36 -17.23 -32.30 -16.82
C ALA A 36 -18.45 -31.37 -16.82
N ALA A 37 -18.39 -30.28 -17.58
CA ALA A 37 -19.39 -29.22 -17.64
C ALA A 37 -19.98 -29.04 -19.04
N ARG A 38 -20.36 -30.14 -19.71
CA ARG A 38 -21.08 -30.10 -21.02
C ARG A 38 -22.39 -29.32 -21.01
N TRP A 39 -22.88 -28.98 -19.82
CA TRP A 39 -24.09 -28.19 -19.59
C TRP A 39 -23.85 -26.68 -19.55
N LEU A 40 -22.60 -26.22 -19.73
CA LEU A 40 -22.25 -24.81 -19.89
C LEU A 40 -23.06 -24.18 -21.03
N ARG A 41 -23.38 -22.90 -20.87
CA ARG A 41 -24.18 -22.12 -21.83
C ARG A 41 -23.52 -20.76 -22.03
N SER A 42 -23.80 -20.13 -23.18
CA SER A 42 -23.37 -18.76 -23.41
C SER A 42 -23.94 -17.82 -22.34
N GLY A 43 -23.11 -16.89 -21.87
CA GLY A 43 -23.44 -16.01 -20.74
C GLY A 43 -22.96 -16.52 -19.37
N ASP A 44 -22.48 -17.77 -19.28
CA ASP A 44 -21.91 -18.28 -18.03
C ASP A 44 -20.54 -17.66 -17.72
N ILE A 45 -20.23 -17.50 -16.44
CA ILE A 45 -18.90 -17.14 -15.94
C ILE A 45 -18.27 -18.37 -15.30
N VAL A 46 -17.17 -18.86 -15.87
CA VAL A 46 -16.40 -19.99 -15.32
C VAL A 46 -15.34 -19.45 -14.38
N VAL A 47 -15.46 -19.79 -13.09
CA VAL A 47 -14.58 -19.31 -12.03
C VAL A 47 -13.64 -20.43 -11.61
N VAL A 48 -12.34 -20.22 -11.72
CA VAL A 48 -11.29 -21.24 -11.57
C VAL A 48 -10.28 -20.81 -10.51
N THR A 49 -9.95 -21.67 -9.56
CA THR A 49 -8.89 -21.34 -8.59
C THR A 49 -7.51 -21.29 -9.27
N SER A 50 -6.67 -20.35 -8.84
CA SER A 50 -5.28 -20.17 -9.24
C SER A 50 -4.48 -21.47 -9.14
N LYS A 51 -4.77 -22.32 -8.13
CA LYS A 51 -4.04 -23.55 -7.85
C LYS A 51 -4.02 -24.52 -9.03
N VAL A 52 -5.15 -24.75 -9.69
CA VAL A 52 -5.19 -25.68 -10.84
C VAL A 52 -4.51 -25.09 -12.05
N VAL A 53 -4.61 -23.77 -12.24
CA VAL A 53 -3.90 -23.04 -13.30
C VAL A 53 -2.39 -23.14 -13.08
N SER A 54 -1.90 -22.86 -11.87
CA SER A 54 -0.51 -23.03 -11.47
C SER A 54 0.00 -24.45 -11.69
N LYS A 55 -0.81 -25.47 -11.37
CA LYS A 55 -0.44 -26.87 -11.59
C LYS A 55 -0.24 -27.17 -13.07
N VAL A 56 -1.21 -26.84 -13.93
CA VAL A 56 -1.11 -27.16 -15.36
C VAL A 56 -0.03 -26.35 -16.08
N GLU A 57 0.25 -25.13 -15.60
CA GLU A 57 1.33 -24.28 -16.12
C GLU A 57 2.72 -24.62 -15.55
N GLY A 58 2.84 -25.64 -14.69
CA GLY A 58 4.13 -26.04 -14.13
C GLY A 58 4.72 -25.05 -13.13
N ARG A 59 3.89 -24.22 -12.49
CA ARG A 59 4.28 -23.26 -11.44
C ARG A 59 4.44 -23.94 -10.07
N LEU A 60 4.98 -25.16 -10.06
CA LEU A 60 5.26 -25.95 -8.84
C LEU A 60 6.77 -26.01 -8.60
N VAL A 61 7.17 -25.77 -7.36
CA VAL A 61 8.57 -25.84 -6.93
C VAL A 61 8.73 -26.99 -5.95
N ARG A 62 9.65 -27.90 -6.25
CA ARG A 62 10.02 -28.99 -5.33
C ARG A 62 10.74 -28.43 -4.11
N VAL A 63 10.38 -28.94 -2.93
CA VAL A 63 10.98 -28.56 -1.66
C VAL A 63 11.25 -29.80 -0.80
N PRO A 64 12.31 -29.80 0.03
CA PRO A 64 12.57 -30.88 0.98
C PRO A 64 11.43 -31.03 2.00
N ALA A 65 11.35 -32.22 2.59
CA ALA A 65 10.39 -32.50 3.68
C ALA A 65 10.79 -31.84 5.01
N ASP A 66 12.07 -31.48 5.18
CA ASP A 66 12.56 -30.78 6.37
C ASP A 66 11.84 -29.43 6.53
N PRO A 67 11.15 -29.18 7.66
CA PRO A 67 10.35 -27.97 7.84
C PRO A 67 11.15 -26.67 7.79
N ASP A 68 12.39 -26.67 8.30
CA ASP A 68 13.22 -25.47 8.38
C ASP A 68 13.79 -25.13 7.00
N GLU A 69 14.28 -26.13 6.26
CA GLU A 69 14.75 -25.96 4.90
C GLU A 69 13.60 -25.56 3.96
N ARG A 70 12.42 -26.17 4.12
CA ARG A 70 11.20 -25.78 3.40
C ARG A 70 10.82 -24.34 3.66
N ASP A 71 10.84 -23.88 4.91
CA ASP A 71 10.54 -22.47 5.25
C ASP A 71 11.59 -21.51 4.68
N ARG A 72 12.87 -21.88 4.68
CA ARG A 72 13.94 -21.08 4.05
C ARG A 72 13.71 -20.92 2.55
N ILE A 73 13.40 -22.00 1.84
CA ILE A 73 13.10 -21.97 0.41
C ILE A 73 11.83 -21.15 0.16
N ARG A 74 10.76 -21.38 0.93
CA ARG A 74 9.52 -20.61 0.82
C ARG A 74 9.79 -19.12 0.97
N ARG A 75 10.54 -18.70 1.99
CA ARG A 75 10.90 -17.29 2.19
C ARG A 75 11.67 -16.74 1.02
N ARG A 76 12.69 -17.46 0.53
CA ARG A 76 13.46 -17.05 -0.65
C ARG A 76 12.54 -16.83 -1.85
N LEU A 77 11.63 -17.76 -2.13
CA LEU A 77 10.66 -17.61 -3.22
C LEU A 77 9.73 -16.41 -3.00
N VAL A 78 9.29 -16.13 -1.77
CA VAL A 78 8.49 -14.93 -1.46
C VAL A 78 9.27 -13.66 -1.83
N PHE A 79 10.55 -13.57 -1.47
CA PHE A 79 11.38 -12.43 -1.86
C PHE A 79 11.57 -12.35 -3.37
N GLU A 80 11.83 -13.49 -4.03
CA GLU A 80 12.01 -13.56 -5.48
C GLU A 80 10.74 -13.16 -6.25
N GLU A 81 9.55 -13.54 -5.79
CA GLU A 81 8.27 -13.20 -6.45
C GLU A 81 7.71 -11.82 -6.03
N SER A 82 8.28 -11.20 -5.01
CA SER A 82 7.89 -9.86 -4.54
C SER A 82 8.62 -8.75 -5.27
N VAL A 83 7.91 -7.66 -5.54
CA VAL A 83 8.49 -6.37 -5.95
C VAL A 83 8.94 -5.58 -4.72
N ARG A 84 8.11 -5.58 -3.67
CA ARG A 84 8.42 -4.95 -2.39
C ARG A 84 7.67 -5.60 -1.24
N ILE A 85 8.18 -5.37 -0.04
CA ILE A 85 7.50 -5.76 1.21
C ILE A 85 6.71 -4.57 1.72
N ILE A 86 5.41 -4.78 1.88
CA ILE A 86 4.48 -3.76 2.37
C ILE A 86 4.45 -3.80 3.89
N ALA A 87 4.27 -4.98 4.49
CA ALA A 87 4.17 -5.14 5.93
C ALA A 87 4.79 -6.44 6.43
N ARG A 88 5.37 -6.39 7.63
CA ARG A 88 5.91 -7.54 8.33
C ARG A 88 5.28 -7.65 9.71
N LYS A 89 4.94 -8.87 10.11
CA LYS A 89 4.58 -9.18 11.50
C LYS A 89 4.99 -10.60 11.82
N ALA A 90 5.96 -10.73 12.74
CA ALA A 90 6.60 -12.01 13.05
C ALA A 90 7.10 -12.71 11.78
N ARG A 91 6.56 -13.88 11.43
CA ARG A 91 6.90 -14.64 10.22
C ARG A 91 6.04 -14.30 9.01
N THR A 92 4.99 -13.50 9.18
CA THR A 92 4.06 -13.14 8.10
C THR A 92 4.58 -11.93 7.35
N LEU A 93 4.57 -12.03 6.02
CA LEU A 93 4.92 -10.97 5.09
C LEU A 93 3.70 -10.65 4.23
N ILE A 94 3.33 -9.39 4.16
CA ILE A 94 2.46 -8.85 3.10
C ILE A 94 3.37 -8.22 2.06
N THR A 95 3.23 -8.68 0.82
CA THR A 95 4.09 -8.32 -0.30
C THR A 95 3.25 -7.89 -1.48
N GLU A 96 3.75 -6.93 -2.24
CA GLU A 96 3.33 -6.72 -3.62
C GLU A 96 4.10 -7.71 -4.50
N ASN A 97 3.40 -8.56 -5.25
CA ASN A 97 4.02 -9.49 -6.18
C ASN A 97 4.20 -8.85 -7.57
N ARG A 98 4.85 -9.57 -8.50
CA ARG A 98 5.07 -9.10 -9.88
C ARG A 98 3.80 -8.86 -10.70
N LEU A 99 2.66 -9.37 -10.24
CA LEU A 99 1.35 -9.12 -10.85
C LEU A 99 0.72 -7.82 -10.32
N GLY A 100 1.34 -7.16 -9.33
CA GLY A 100 0.80 -5.99 -8.62
C GLY A 100 -0.12 -6.34 -7.46
N ILE A 101 -0.35 -7.62 -7.17
CA ILE A 101 -1.28 -8.07 -6.13
C ILE A 101 -0.60 -7.94 -4.77
N VAL A 102 -1.24 -7.20 -3.85
CA VAL A 102 -0.81 -7.06 -2.46
C VAL A 102 -1.49 -8.12 -1.60
N GLN A 103 -0.73 -9.15 -1.23
CA GLN A 103 -1.25 -10.26 -0.42
C GLN A 103 -0.16 -10.93 0.42
N ALA A 104 -0.56 -11.91 1.24
CA ALA A 104 0.36 -12.67 2.05
C ALA A 104 1.30 -13.53 1.19
N ALA A 105 2.60 -13.50 1.49
CA ALA A 105 3.62 -14.37 0.90
C ALA A 105 3.58 -14.43 -0.64
N SER A 106 3.24 -13.33 -1.32
CA SER A 106 3.15 -13.23 -2.79
C SER A 106 2.19 -14.24 -3.46
N GLY A 107 1.25 -14.82 -2.70
CA GLY A 107 0.36 -15.89 -3.17
C GLY A 107 1.02 -17.27 -3.22
N ILE A 108 2.22 -17.43 -2.64
CA ILE A 108 2.89 -18.73 -2.55
C ILE A 108 2.17 -19.61 -1.53
N ASP A 109 1.67 -20.74 -2.03
CA ASP A 109 0.85 -21.67 -1.27
C ASP A 109 1.55 -23.03 -1.08
N ALA A 110 1.31 -23.63 0.08
CA ALA A 110 1.77 -24.97 0.46
C ALA A 110 0.61 -25.96 0.63
N SER A 111 -0.63 -25.48 0.51
CA SER A 111 -1.86 -26.26 0.64
C SER A 111 -2.31 -26.84 -0.71
N ASN A 112 -3.01 -27.98 -0.66
CA ASN A 112 -3.56 -28.68 -1.83
C ASN A 112 -2.51 -28.99 -2.94
N VAL A 113 -1.25 -29.11 -2.56
CA VAL A 113 -0.12 -29.62 -3.35
C VAL A 113 0.55 -30.78 -2.58
N ALA A 114 1.49 -31.49 -3.21
CA ALA A 114 2.24 -32.51 -2.50
C ALA A 114 3.05 -31.89 -1.34
N THR A 115 3.37 -32.68 -0.32
CA THR A 115 4.08 -32.20 0.88
C THR A 115 5.50 -31.71 0.58
N ASP A 116 6.07 -32.17 -0.53
CA ASP A 116 7.38 -31.80 -1.09
C ASP A 116 7.25 -30.76 -2.23
N GLU A 117 6.14 -30.01 -2.26
CA GLU A 117 5.88 -28.97 -3.26
C GLU A 117 5.43 -27.64 -2.61
N LEU A 118 5.66 -26.56 -3.35
CA LEU A 118 5.05 -25.24 -3.18
C LEU A 118 4.48 -24.80 -4.53
N ALA A 119 3.32 -24.15 -4.52
CA ALA A 119 2.73 -23.51 -5.70
C ALA A 119 3.04 -22.02 -5.71
N LEU A 120 3.53 -21.54 -6.86
CA LEU A 120 3.57 -20.12 -7.20
C LEU A 120 2.28 -19.76 -7.94
N LEU A 121 1.92 -18.48 -8.00
CA LEU A 121 0.81 -18.04 -8.85
C LEU A 121 1.11 -18.24 -10.34
N PRO A 122 0.07 -18.33 -11.20
CA PRO A 122 0.23 -18.28 -12.65
C PRO A 122 1.03 -17.04 -13.06
N ALA A 123 1.88 -17.17 -14.08
CA ALA A 123 2.77 -16.08 -14.48
C ALA A 123 2.00 -14.90 -15.13
N ASP A 124 0.89 -15.19 -15.81
CA ASP A 124 -0.03 -14.21 -16.36
C ASP A 124 -1.48 -14.73 -16.30
N PRO A 125 -2.16 -14.59 -15.15
CA PRO A 125 -3.50 -15.16 -14.98
C PRO A 125 -4.54 -14.59 -15.96
N ASP A 126 -4.41 -13.35 -16.43
CA ASP A 126 -5.32 -12.81 -17.46
C ASP A 126 -5.15 -13.55 -18.79
N ALA A 127 -3.90 -13.85 -19.18
CA ALA A 127 -3.63 -14.65 -20.36
C ALA A 127 -4.15 -16.09 -20.21
N SER A 128 -4.00 -16.69 -19.02
CA SER A 128 -4.55 -18.02 -18.70
C SER A 128 -6.08 -18.02 -18.79
N ALA A 129 -6.74 -16.98 -18.29
CA ALA A 129 -8.20 -16.83 -18.37
C ALA A 129 -8.66 -16.72 -19.84
N LEU A 130 -7.96 -15.94 -20.66
CA LEU A 130 -8.23 -15.80 -22.09
C LEU A 130 -8.05 -17.14 -22.84
N ALA A 131 -6.97 -17.86 -22.57
CA ALA A 131 -6.71 -19.17 -23.18
C ALA A 131 -7.81 -20.18 -22.82
N LEU A 132 -8.22 -20.21 -21.55
CA LEU A 132 -9.30 -21.09 -21.11
C LEU A 132 -10.64 -20.71 -21.75
N ARG A 133 -10.97 -19.41 -21.82
CA ARG A 133 -12.19 -18.90 -22.49
C ARG A 133 -12.25 -19.39 -23.93
N ARG A 134 -11.17 -19.23 -24.70
CA ARG A 134 -11.07 -19.68 -26.10
C ARG A 134 -11.21 -21.20 -26.22
N GLY A 135 -10.49 -21.96 -25.38
CA GLY A 135 -10.55 -23.42 -25.39
C GLY A 135 -11.97 -23.95 -25.09
N LEU A 136 -12.72 -23.31 -24.20
CA LEU A 136 -14.12 -23.67 -23.93
C LEU A 136 -15.03 -23.32 -25.10
N ALA A 137 -14.85 -22.14 -25.72
CA ALA A 137 -15.59 -21.75 -26.91
C ALA A 137 -15.39 -22.72 -28.08
N GLU A 138 -14.14 -23.11 -28.36
CA GLU A 138 -13.80 -24.06 -29.42
C GLU A 138 -14.41 -25.46 -29.19
N ARG A 139 -14.41 -25.93 -27.93
CA ARG A 139 -14.83 -27.30 -27.59
C ARG A 139 -16.35 -27.46 -27.43
N LEU A 140 -17.03 -26.41 -26.95
CA LEU A 140 -18.45 -26.46 -26.61
C LEU A 140 -19.33 -25.55 -27.47
N GLY A 141 -18.74 -24.63 -28.25
CA GLY A 141 -19.49 -23.67 -29.05
C GLY A 141 -20.25 -22.63 -28.21
N VAL A 142 -19.72 -22.26 -27.04
CA VAL A 142 -20.35 -21.33 -26.08
C VAL A 142 -19.51 -20.08 -25.87
N GLU A 143 -20.18 -18.96 -25.62
CA GLU A 143 -19.54 -17.69 -25.28
C GLU A 143 -19.61 -17.46 -23.77
N VAL A 144 -18.50 -17.70 -23.07
CA VAL A 144 -18.40 -17.56 -21.61
C VAL A 144 -17.39 -16.49 -21.22
N ALA A 145 -17.46 -16.05 -19.97
CA ALA A 145 -16.35 -15.36 -19.33
C ALA A 145 -15.56 -16.33 -18.43
N VAL A 146 -14.31 -16.00 -18.13
CA VAL A 146 -13.46 -16.75 -17.20
C VAL A 146 -12.88 -15.81 -16.17
N VAL A 147 -12.95 -16.21 -14.89
CA VAL A 147 -12.28 -15.52 -13.78
C VAL A 147 -11.38 -16.51 -13.06
N ILE A 148 -10.10 -16.17 -12.90
CA ILE A 148 -9.16 -16.93 -12.09
C ILE A 148 -9.06 -16.29 -10.71
N THR A 149 -9.21 -17.08 -9.66
CA THR A 149 -9.31 -16.58 -8.29
C THR A 149 -8.19 -17.07 -7.40
N ASP A 150 -7.80 -16.26 -6.43
CA ASP A 150 -6.95 -16.71 -5.33
C ASP A 150 -7.53 -16.31 -3.98
N THR A 151 -7.23 -17.11 -2.96
CA THR A 151 -7.73 -16.88 -1.61
C THR A 151 -6.84 -15.87 -0.90
N MET A 152 -7.41 -14.74 -0.48
CA MET A 152 -6.67 -13.68 0.19
C MET A 152 -7.35 -13.16 1.44
N GLY A 153 -6.54 -12.68 2.38
CA GLY A 153 -7.00 -11.84 3.49
C GLY A 153 -7.26 -10.41 3.03
N ARG A 154 -7.78 -9.57 3.91
CA ARG A 154 -8.04 -8.15 3.62
C ARG A 154 -7.92 -7.29 4.87
N ALA A 155 -7.54 -6.03 4.69
CA ALA A 155 -7.35 -5.10 5.80
C ALA A 155 -8.62 -4.97 6.66
N TRP A 156 -8.41 -4.83 7.97
CA TRP A 156 -9.45 -4.55 8.99
C TRP A 156 -10.53 -5.62 9.19
N ARG A 157 -10.45 -6.77 8.50
CA ARG A 157 -11.39 -7.89 8.69
C ARG A 157 -10.66 -9.20 8.93
N VAL A 158 -11.20 -9.99 9.85
CA VAL A 158 -10.76 -11.38 10.06
C VAL A 158 -11.45 -12.28 9.03
N GLY A 159 -10.71 -13.27 8.53
CA GLY A 159 -11.18 -14.21 7.51
C GLY A 159 -10.63 -13.91 6.12
N GLN A 160 -10.69 -14.92 5.26
CA GLN A 160 -10.25 -14.84 3.87
C GLN A 160 -11.47 -14.95 2.94
N THR A 161 -11.33 -14.40 1.74
CA THR A 161 -12.28 -14.60 0.63
C THR A 161 -11.46 -14.81 -0.63
N ASP A 162 -12.05 -15.45 -1.63
CA ASP A 162 -11.47 -15.43 -2.96
C ASP A 162 -11.65 -14.05 -3.59
N ALA A 163 -10.63 -13.61 -4.33
CA ALA A 163 -10.65 -12.42 -5.18
C ALA A 163 -10.10 -12.78 -6.56
N ALA A 164 -10.43 -11.98 -7.56
CA ALA A 164 -9.98 -12.18 -8.93
C ALA A 164 -8.50 -11.79 -9.08
N ILE A 165 -7.73 -12.68 -9.71
CA ILE A 165 -6.32 -12.44 -10.08
C ILE A 165 -6.09 -12.51 -11.60
N GLY A 166 -7.07 -13.02 -12.34
CA GLY A 166 -7.10 -13.06 -13.81
C GLY A 166 -8.55 -13.02 -14.31
N SER A 167 -8.80 -12.39 -15.45
CA SER A 167 -10.14 -12.30 -16.04
C SER A 167 -10.11 -12.22 -17.57
N SER A 168 -11.10 -12.80 -18.23
CA SER A 168 -11.35 -12.62 -19.66
C SER A 168 -12.85 -12.70 -19.98
N GLY A 169 -13.34 -11.78 -20.82
CA GLY A 169 -14.75 -11.76 -21.24
C GLY A 169 -15.71 -11.17 -20.21
N LEU A 170 -15.20 -10.60 -19.11
CA LEU A 170 -15.99 -9.95 -18.06
C LEU A 170 -15.47 -8.53 -17.83
N ARG A 171 -16.37 -7.56 -17.78
CA ARG A 171 -16.07 -6.23 -17.25
C ARG A 171 -15.84 -6.32 -15.74
N VAL A 172 -14.60 -6.15 -15.28
CA VAL A 172 -14.25 -6.42 -13.88
C VAL A 172 -14.65 -5.31 -12.91
N LEU A 173 -14.71 -4.07 -13.40
CA LEU A 173 -15.15 -2.88 -12.67
C LEU A 173 -16.40 -2.29 -13.31
N HIS A 174 -17.38 -1.93 -12.49
CA HIS A 174 -18.55 -1.19 -12.92
C HIS A 174 -18.60 0.17 -12.22
N GLY A 175 -18.30 1.24 -12.96
CA GLY A 175 -18.36 2.61 -12.48
C GLY A 175 -19.77 3.22 -12.64
N TYR A 176 -20.25 3.87 -11.58
CA TYR A 176 -21.49 4.66 -11.58
C TYR A 176 -21.24 6.16 -11.77
N ARG A 177 -19.99 6.59 -11.99
CA ARG A 177 -19.65 8.00 -12.13
C ARG A 177 -20.52 8.68 -13.19
N GLY A 178 -21.16 9.79 -12.80
CA GLY A 178 -22.06 10.56 -13.66
C GLY A 178 -23.49 10.00 -13.75
N GLN A 179 -23.80 8.90 -13.07
CA GLN A 179 -25.18 8.45 -12.90
C GLN A 179 -25.85 9.17 -11.72
N VAL A 180 -27.17 9.30 -11.79
CA VAL A 180 -28.00 9.95 -10.76
C VAL A 180 -28.94 8.91 -10.17
N ASP A 181 -28.97 8.79 -8.84
CA ASP A 181 -29.85 7.87 -8.15
C ASP A 181 -31.33 8.33 -8.21
N ARG A 182 -32.25 7.51 -7.68
CA ARG A 182 -33.68 7.82 -7.71
C ARG A 182 -34.06 9.04 -6.85
N GLN A 183 -33.18 9.46 -5.95
CA GLN A 183 -33.34 10.60 -5.06
C GLN A 183 -32.73 11.89 -5.65
N GLY A 184 -32.10 11.81 -6.84
CA GLY A 184 -31.49 12.94 -7.51
C GLY A 184 -30.03 13.19 -7.14
N ASN A 185 -29.38 12.28 -6.40
CA ASN A 185 -27.97 12.41 -6.03
C ASN A 185 -27.06 11.85 -7.12
N GLU A 186 -25.99 12.56 -7.43
CA GLU A 186 -24.94 12.07 -8.33
C GLU A 186 -24.05 11.03 -7.62
N LEU A 187 -23.80 9.91 -8.30
CA LEU A 187 -22.91 8.85 -7.84
C LEU A 187 -21.48 9.16 -8.28
N ALA A 188 -20.75 10.00 -7.52
CA ALA A 188 -19.44 10.51 -7.98
C ALA A 188 -18.26 9.51 -7.88
N VAL A 189 -18.30 8.57 -6.93
CA VAL A 189 -17.13 7.71 -6.55
C VAL A 189 -17.43 6.21 -6.66
N THR A 190 -18.70 5.81 -6.81
CA THR A 190 -19.08 4.40 -6.70
C THR A 190 -18.57 3.58 -7.89
N GLU A 191 -17.67 2.64 -7.61
CA GLU A 191 -17.18 1.66 -8.55
C GLU A 191 -17.21 0.28 -7.89
N ILE A 192 -17.82 -0.69 -8.57
CA ILE A 192 -18.05 -2.03 -8.04
C ILE A 192 -17.06 -3.00 -8.67
N ALA A 193 -16.32 -3.74 -7.84
CA ALA A 193 -15.42 -4.82 -8.26
C ALA A 193 -16.22 -6.10 -8.56
N VAL A 194 -16.94 -6.11 -9.68
CA VAL A 194 -17.82 -7.21 -10.11
C VAL A 194 -17.08 -8.55 -10.14
N ALA A 195 -15.83 -8.57 -10.61
CA ALA A 195 -15.04 -9.80 -10.66
C ALA A 195 -14.71 -10.36 -9.26
N ASP A 196 -14.52 -9.50 -8.25
CA ASP A 196 -14.29 -9.92 -6.87
C ASP A 196 -15.58 -10.41 -6.20
N GLU A 197 -16.73 -9.80 -6.51
CA GLU A 197 -18.04 -10.32 -6.06
C GLU A 197 -18.30 -11.73 -6.61
N VAL A 198 -18.01 -11.93 -7.90
CA VAL A 198 -18.11 -13.24 -8.57
C VAL A 198 -17.14 -14.24 -7.95
N ALA A 199 -15.88 -13.83 -7.71
CA ALA A 199 -14.87 -14.68 -7.08
C ALA A 199 -15.29 -15.13 -5.68
N ALA A 200 -15.74 -14.19 -4.85
CA ALA A 200 -16.20 -14.45 -3.50
C ALA A 200 -17.43 -15.38 -3.48
N ALA A 201 -18.40 -15.14 -4.37
CA ALA A 201 -19.60 -15.97 -4.48
C ALA A 201 -19.28 -17.41 -4.91
N ALA A 202 -18.38 -17.57 -5.89
CA ALA A 202 -17.95 -18.89 -6.36
C ALA A 202 -17.28 -19.73 -5.26
N ASP A 203 -16.59 -19.12 -4.30
CA ASP A 203 -15.94 -19.88 -3.22
C ASP A 203 -16.92 -20.65 -2.34
N LEU A 204 -18.18 -20.19 -2.24
CA LEU A 204 -19.24 -20.84 -1.47
C LEU A 204 -19.53 -22.28 -1.93
N VAL A 205 -19.33 -22.59 -3.21
CA VAL A 205 -19.54 -23.95 -3.75
C VAL A 205 -18.23 -24.70 -4.00
N LYS A 206 -17.10 -24.01 -4.09
CA LYS A 206 -15.77 -24.63 -4.22
C LYS A 206 -15.31 -25.23 -2.88
N GLY A 207 -15.43 -24.47 -1.80
CA GLY A 207 -14.89 -24.82 -0.49
C GLY A 207 -13.38 -25.09 -0.54
N LYS A 208 -12.84 -25.71 0.53
CA LYS A 208 -11.38 -25.98 0.64
C LYS A 208 -10.98 -27.44 0.45
N LEU A 209 -11.86 -28.38 0.78
CA LEU A 209 -11.53 -29.82 0.84
C LEU A 209 -12.27 -30.66 -0.21
N GLY A 210 -13.26 -30.09 -0.89
CA GLY A 210 -14.15 -30.85 -1.79
C GLY A 210 -13.55 -31.21 -3.15
N ALA A 211 -12.30 -30.82 -3.42
CA ALA A 211 -11.66 -30.96 -4.74
C ALA A 211 -12.51 -30.36 -5.87
N LEU A 212 -13.13 -29.20 -5.62
CA LEU A 212 -13.95 -28.45 -6.57
C LEU A 212 -13.21 -27.16 -6.98
N PRO A 213 -12.23 -27.24 -7.88
CA PRO A 213 -11.44 -26.07 -8.27
C PRO A 213 -12.18 -25.10 -9.19
N VAL A 214 -13.35 -25.50 -9.70
CA VAL A 214 -14.11 -24.76 -10.70
C VAL A 214 -15.58 -24.64 -10.27
N ALA A 215 -16.12 -23.44 -10.41
CA ALA A 215 -17.53 -23.15 -10.27
C ALA A 215 -18.03 -22.37 -11.50
N VAL A 216 -19.34 -22.38 -11.71
CA VAL A 216 -20.00 -21.58 -12.75
C VAL A 216 -20.97 -20.63 -12.06
N VAL A 217 -20.82 -19.34 -12.36
CA VAL A 217 -21.78 -18.30 -11.97
C VAL A 217 -22.62 -17.96 -13.19
N ARG A 218 -23.93 -18.09 -13.06
CA ARG A 218 -24.91 -17.89 -14.14
C ARG A 218 -25.93 -16.82 -13.76
N GLY A 219 -26.38 -16.05 -14.74
CA GLY A 219 -27.42 -15.02 -14.57
C GLY A 219 -26.89 -13.60 -14.46
N LEU A 220 -25.59 -13.40 -14.73
CA LEU A 220 -24.95 -12.09 -14.84
C LEU A 220 -24.66 -11.74 -16.30
N THR A 221 -24.51 -10.45 -16.57
CA THR A 221 -24.12 -9.96 -17.89
C THR A 221 -22.61 -10.06 -18.05
N ILE A 222 -22.17 -10.90 -18.98
CA ILE A 222 -20.77 -10.95 -19.40
C ILE A 222 -20.51 -9.97 -20.54
N GLY A 223 -19.24 -9.72 -20.84
CA GLY A 223 -18.80 -8.89 -21.95
C GLY A 223 -17.70 -7.92 -21.54
N SER A 224 -16.64 -7.91 -22.33
CA SER A 224 -15.55 -6.93 -22.43
C SER A 224 -14.37 -7.68 -23.02
N GLU A 225 -13.81 -7.21 -24.14
CA GLU A 225 -12.63 -7.83 -24.74
C GLU A 225 -11.31 -7.26 -24.20
N THR A 226 -11.38 -6.15 -23.45
CA THR A 226 -10.19 -5.42 -22.98
C THR A 226 -10.06 -5.36 -21.47
N SER A 227 -11.13 -5.66 -20.71
CA SER A 227 -11.09 -5.60 -19.25
C SER A 227 -10.41 -6.85 -18.69
N THR A 228 -9.55 -6.65 -17.70
CA THR A 228 -8.69 -7.68 -17.11
C THR A 228 -8.62 -7.52 -15.60
N ALA A 229 -8.17 -8.54 -14.86
CA ALA A 229 -8.05 -8.42 -13.41
C ALA A 229 -7.00 -7.38 -12.99
N ARG A 230 -6.05 -7.04 -13.86
CA ARG A 230 -5.10 -5.92 -13.61
C ARG A 230 -5.82 -4.58 -13.40
N ASP A 231 -6.99 -4.38 -13.98
CA ASP A 231 -7.78 -3.16 -13.79
C ASP A 231 -8.25 -3.00 -12.32
N LEU A 232 -8.32 -4.10 -11.55
CA LEU A 232 -8.68 -4.09 -10.12
C LEU A 232 -7.55 -3.58 -9.23
N ILE A 233 -6.31 -3.56 -9.73
CA ILE A 233 -5.14 -3.22 -8.95
C ILE A 233 -5.04 -1.70 -8.83
N ARG A 234 -5.10 -1.21 -7.60
CA ARG A 234 -4.91 0.21 -7.31
C ARG A 234 -3.49 0.63 -7.70
N PRO A 235 -3.33 1.67 -8.53
CA PRO A 235 -2.02 2.24 -8.83
C PRO A 235 -1.29 2.67 -7.55
N VAL A 236 0.03 2.49 -7.52
CA VAL A 236 0.84 2.80 -6.33
C VAL A 236 0.69 4.26 -5.94
N ASP A 237 0.62 5.19 -6.90
CA ASP A 237 0.46 6.63 -6.69
C ASP A 237 -0.90 7.04 -6.08
N GLU A 238 -1.91 6.17 -6.15
CA GLU A 238 -3.22 6.36 -5.51
C GLU A 238 -3.39 5.58 -4.21
N ASP A 239 -2.42 4.73 -3.86
CA ASP A 239 -2.46 3.91 -2.66
C ASP A 239 -2.13 4.74 -1.41
N LEU A 240 -3.06 4.76 -0.47
CA LEU A 240 -2.93 5.42 0.84
C LEU A 240 -2.31 4.51 1.90
N PHE A 241 -2.11 3.21 1.59
CA PHE A 241 -1.65 2.17 2.52
C PHE A 241 -0.36 1.50 2.04
N ARG A 242 0.52 2.26 1.38
CA ARG A 242 1.77 1.77 0.75
C ARG A 242 2.76 1.12 1.71
N LEU A 243 2.63 1.37 3.01
CA LEU A 243 3.51 0.85 4.06
C LEU A 243 2.67 0.28 5.21
N GLY A 244 3.15 -0.83 5.78
CA GLY A 244 2.72 -1.31 7.07
C GLY A 244 3.13 -0.35 8.20
N THR A 245 2.45 -0.47 9.34
CA THR A 245 2.67 0.42 10.48
C THR A 245 4.11 0.39 10.99
N GLU A 246 4.72 -0.79 11.09
CA GLU A 246 6.11 -0.92 11.56
C GLU A 246 7.09 -0.32 10.56
N GLU A 247 6.85 -0.53 9.26
CA GLU A 247 7.64 0.03 8.17
C GLU A 247 7.59 1.56 8.14
N ALA A 248 6.38 2.13 8.27
CA ALA A 248 6.17 3.57 8.32
C ALA A 248 6.87 4.22 9.54
N ILE A 249 6.73 3.62 10.73
CA ILE A 249 7.41 4.09 11.94
C ILE A 249 8.93 4.00 11.78
N ALA A 250 9.43 2.88 11.25
CA ALA A 250 10.87 2.69 11.06
C ALA A 250 11.44 3.67 10.03
N GLN A 251 10.70 3.96 8.96
CA GLN A 251 11.08 4.96 7.96
C GLN A 251 11.12 6.35 8.59
N GLY A 252 10.05 6.78 9.28
CA GLY A 252 10.00 8.08 9.95
C GLY A 252 11.16 8.28 10.94
N ARG A 253 11.50 7.25 11.73
CA ARG A 253 12.66 7.28 12.65
C ARG A 253 14.00 7.52 11.95
N ARG A 254 14.19 6.96 10.75
CA ARG A 254 15.45 7.12 9.98
C ARG A 254 15.50 8.46 9.26
N GLU A 255 14.39 8.90 8.69
CA GLU A 255 14.33 10.07 7.80
C GLU A 255 14.25 11.39 8.56
N ALA A 256 13.64 11.42 9.74
CA ALA A 256 13.44 12.67 10.50
C ALA A 256 14.74 13.44 10.76
N VAL A 257 15.86 12.75 11.02
CA VAL A 257 17.16 13.40 11.28
C VAL A 257 17.87 13.89 10.01
N LEU A 258 17.40 13.44 8.85
CA LEU A 258 17.96 13.75 7.53
C LEU A 258 17.18 14.84 6.79
N LEU A 259 16.03 15.27 7.33
CA LEU A 259 15.30 16.41 6.78
C LEU A 259 16.14 17.69 6.94
N ALA A 260 16.56 18.25 5.81
CA ALA A 260 17.29 19.52 5.81
C ALA A 260 16.34 20.68 6.05
N GLY A 261 16.78 21.67 6.82
CA GLY A 261 16.06 22.93 6.97
C GLY A 261 16.00 23.71 5.66
N THR A 262 14.96 24.55 5.51
CA THR A 262 14.83 25.50 4.40
C THR A 262 14.81 26.94 4.93
N ARG A 263 15.02 27.90 4.03
CA ARG A 263 14.88 29.34 4.27
C ARG A 263 13.74 29.97 3.46
N SER A 264 12.99 29.16 2.72
CA SER A 264 11.87 29.62 1.90
C SER A 264 10.58 29.08 2.49
N PHE A 265 9.67 30.00 2.85
CA PHE A 265 8.43 29.68 3.54
C PHE A 265 7.21 30.25 2.82
N SER A 266 6.05 29.63 3.01
CA SER A 266 4.76 30.17 2.62
C SER A 266 4.23 31.14 3.69
N ASP A 267 3.13 31.84 3.36
CA ASP A 267 2.42 32.72 4.30
C ASP A 267 1.50 31.96 5.27
N GLU A 268 1.49 30.62 5.23
CA GLU A 268 0.66 29.82 6.13
C GLU A 268 1.12 29.99 7.58
N PRO A 269 0.21 30.26 8.53
CA PRO A 269 0.57 30.41 9.93
C PRO A 269 1.02 29.07 10.54
N VAL A 270 2.03 29.14 11.40
CA VAL A 270 2.46 27.99 12.21
C VAL A 270 1.52 27.86 13.42
N ALA A 271 0.98 26.67 13.64
CA ALA A 271 0.11 26.41 14.78
C ALA A 271 0.90 26.43 16.09
N GLU A 272 0.35 27.07 17.13
CA GLU A 272 1.04 27.31 18.39
C GLU A 272 1.33 26.01 19.17
N ASP A 273 0.44 25.03 19.08
CA ASP A 273 0.61 23.70 19.68
C ASP A 273 1.81 22.94 19.07
N VAL A 274 1.98 22.99 17.75
CA VAL A 274 3.14 22.40 17.06
C VAL A 274 4.45 23.02 17.57
N LEU A 275 4.48 24.34 17.74
CA LEU A 275 5.66 25.04 18.25
C LEU A 275 5.97 24.65 19.70
N ARG A 276 4.94 24.61 20.55
CA ARG A 276 5.07 24.22 21.96
C ARG A 276 5.58 22.78 22.08
N ASP A 277 5.06 21.86 21.27
CA ASP A 277 5.50 20.46 21.25
C ASP A 277 6.96 20.33 20.79
N ALA A 278 7.36 21.10 19.76
CA ALA A 278 8.74 21.12 19.28
C ALA A 278 9.72 21.67 20.32
N VAL A 279 9.34 22.74 21.03
CA VAL A 279 10.12 23.30 22.15
C VAL A 279 10.18 22.31 23.32
N ALA A 280 9.08 21.66 23.67
CA ALA A 280 9.04 20.64 24.72
C ALA A 280 9.96 19.46 24.38
N ALA A 281 9.97 19.01 23.12
CA ALA A 281 10.89 17.98 22.63
C ALA A 281 12.36 18.45 22.74
N ALA A 282 12.66 19.69 22.37
CA ALA A 282 13.99 20.27 22.49
C ALA A 282 14.48 20.36 23.95
N LEU A 283 13.58 20.64 24.89
CA LEU A 283 13.88 20.71 26.33
C LEU A 283 14.21 19.36 26.97
N THR A 284 14.08 18.25 26.23
CA THR A 284 14.54 16.92 26.72
C THR A 284 16.07 16.81 26.80
N THR A 285 16.81 17.72 26.16
CA THR A 285 18.27 17.81 26.31
C THR A 285 18.64 18.38 27.69
N ALA A 286 19.67 17.83 28.34
CA ALA A 286 20.12 18.32 29.65
C ALA A 286 20.76 19.72 29.58
N GLY A 287 20.38 20.61 30.50
CA GLY A 287 21.03 21.92 30.70
C GLY A 287 20.05 23.09 30.86
N PRO A 288 20.49 24.24 31.40
CA PRO A 288 19.66 25.43 31.57
C PRO A 288 19.51 26.19 30.24
N VAL A 289 18.67 25.70 29.35
CA VAL A 289 18.29 26.36 28.10
C VAL A 289 16.93 27.05 28.26
N ARG A 290 16.75 28.20 27.62
CA ARG A 290 15.48 28.93 27.57
C ARG A 290 15.09 29.20 26.13
N PHE A 291 13.79 29.11 25.87
CA PHE A 291 13.17 29.46 24.60
C PHE A 291 12.16 30.59 24.83
N ALA A 292 12.08 31.55 23.91
CA ALA A 292 10.98 32.50 23.84
C ALA A 292 10.42 32.55 22.42
N HIS A 293 9.16 32.15 22.27
CA HIS A 293 8.39 32.44 21.06
C HIS A 293 7.93 33.89 21.12
N VAL A 294 8.23 34.66 20.06
CA VAL A 294 7.96 36.09 20.02
C VAL A 294 6.75 36.34 19.13
N ALA A 295 5.56 36.33 19.72
CA ALA A 295 4.31 36.64 19.01
C ALA A 295 4.08 38.16 18.91
N GLU A 296 4.28 38.87 20.02
CA GLU A 296 4.22 40.34 20.06
C GLU A 296 5.55 40.93 19.58
N GLN A 297 5.51 42.01 18.80
CA GLN A 297 6.70 42.64 18.19
C GLN A 297 7.50 41.75 17.21
N ARG A 298 6.96 40.58 16.82
CA ARG A 298 7.59 39.62 15.88
C ARG A 298 8.20 40.28 14.65
N LYS A 299 7.41 41.09 13.94
CA LYS A 299 7.87 41.79 12.72
C LYS A 299 9.09 42.66 12.98
N ARG A 300 9.07 43.43 14.08
CA ARG A 300 10.19 44.29 14.46
C ARG A 300 11.44 43.48 14.77
N LEU A 301 11.31 42.33 15.44
CA LEU A 301 12.42 41.42 15.71
C LEU A 301 12.99 40.81 14.43
N LEU A 302 12.13 40.36 13.52
CA LEU A 302 12.54 39.81 12.22
C LEU A 302 13.32 40.86 11.41
N ASP A 303 12.81 42.10 11.36
CA ASP A 303 13.48 43.22 10.68
C ASP A 303 14.86 43.53 11.33
N GLU A 304 14.94 43.58 12.67
CA GLU A 304 16.18 43.82 13.42
C GLU A 304 17.25 42.74 13.15
N LEU A 305 16.82 41.48 13.03
CA LEU A 305 17.70 40.34 12.80
C LEU A 305 17.93 40.05 11.30
N ALA A 306 17.33 40.82 10.40
CA ALA A 306 17.30 40.56 8.96
C ALA A 306 16.87 39.12 8.62
N ILE A 307 15.85 38.62 9.32
CA ILE A 307 15.28 37.28 9.14
C ILE A 307 14.02 37.40 8.28
N ASP A 308 14.01 36.65 7.17
CA ASP A 308 12.80 36.42 6.39
C ASP A 308 12.20 35.06 6.80
N ALA A 309 11.19 35.10 7.67
CA ALA A 309 10.45 33.93 8.14
C ALA A 309 9.09 34.34 8.74
N PRO A 310 8.07 33.46 8.68
CA PRO A 310 6.78 33.71 9.34
C PRO A 310 6.90 33.80 10.87
N GLU A 311 7.73 32.94 11.47
CA GLU A 311 7.84 32.79 12.92
C GLU A 311 9.30 32.70 13.39
N VAL A 312 9.52 33.04 14.67
CA VAL A 312 10.85 33.05 15.28
C VAL A 312 10.82 32.66 16.76
N VAL A 313 11.77 31.83 17.17
CA VAL A 313 11.99 31.44 18.58
C VAL A 313 13.39 31.85 19.00
N LEU A 314 13.51 32.68 20.03
CA LEU A 314 14.78 33.03 20.63
C LEU A 314 15.27 31.92 21.54
N VAL A 315 16.59 31.71 21.57
CA VAL A 315 17.23 30.67 22.38
C VAL A 315 18.33 31.29 23.23
N SER A 316 18.42 30.89 24.49
CA SER A 316 19.48 31.29 25.43
C SER A 316 19.98 30.09 26.24
N GLY A 317 21.22 30.15 26.70
CA GLY A 317 21.89 29.09 27.43
C GLY A 317 23.40 29.13 27.19
N ALA A 318 24.15 28.26 27.87
CA ALA A 318 25.54 28.02 27.51
C ALA A 318 25.63 27.37 26.12
N ALA A 319 26.68 27.70 25.35
CA ALA A 319 26.72 27.44 23.91
C ALA A 319 26.58 25.95 23.54
N PHE A 320 27.12 25.05 24.37
CA PHE A 320 27.04 23.61 24.13
C PHE A 320 25.60 23.09 24.34
N GLU A 321 24.98 23.45 25.46
CA GLU A 321 23.61 23.08 25.81
C GLU A 321 22.59 23.70 24.85
N ALA A 322 22.78 24.98 24.50
CA ALA A 322 21.97 25.66 23.51
C ALA A 322 22.12 25.01 22.13
N GLY A 323 23.32 24.61 21.72
CA GLY A 323 23.54 23.89 20.47
C GLY A 323 22.79 22.55 20.40
N ALA A 324 22.83 21.77 21.49
CA ALA A 324 22.07 20.52 21.60
C ALA A 324 20.56 20.76 21.51
N ALA A 325 20.05 21.75 22.24
CA ALA A 325 18.63 22.09 22.27
C ALA A 325 18.14 22.67 20.93
N VAL A 326 18.93 23.52 20.27
CA VAL A 326 18.64 24.04 18.92
C VAL A 326 18.57 22.89 17.93
N ARG A 327 19.51 21.93 17.97
CA ARG A 327 19.45 20.77 17.09
C ARG A 327 18.18 19.94 17.35
N GLY A 328 17.82 19.73 18.62
CA GLY A 328 16.57 19.06 19.00
C GLY A 328 15.33 19.77 18.44
N LEU A 329 15.28 21.10 18.56
CA LEU A 329 14.20 21.93 18.04
C LEU A 329 14.09 21.83 16.51
N LEU A 330 15.21 21.94 15.79
CA LEU A 330 15.22 21.83 14.32
C LEU A 330 14.70 20.47 13.83
N VAL A 331 15.09 19.37 14.51
CA VAL A 331 14.61 18.02 14.17
C VAL A 331 13.12 17.87 14.47
N ALA A 332 12.65 18.40 15.62
CA ALA A 332 11.23 18.32 15.99
C ALA A 332 10.34 19.13 15.02
N LEU A 333 10.77 20.33 14.63
CA LEU A 333 10.08 21.15 13.64
C LEU A 333 10.03 20.45 12.26
N ALA A 334 11.16 19.91 11.80
CA ALA A 334 11.20 19.19 10.52
C ALA A 334 10.30 17.93 10.54
N ALA A 335 10.27 17.18 11.64
CA ALA A 335 9.39 16.03 11.82
C ALA A 335 7.90 16.41 11.82
N ALA A 336 7.57 17.65 12.21
CA ALA A 336 6.23 18.22 12.12
C ALA A 336 5.92 18.86 10.74
N GLY A 337 6.84 18.76 9.77
CA GLY A 337 6.68 19.30 8.43
C GLY A 337 7.10 20.77 8.26
N LEU A 338 7.67 21.40 9.30
CA LEU A 338 8.09 22.79 9.26
C LEU A 338 9.55 22.93 8.84
N GLY A 339 9.84 23.92 8.00
CA GLY A 339 11.18 24.35 7.71
C GLY A 339 11.72 25.23 8.84
N ALA A 340 13.01 25.11 9.16
CA ALA A 340 13.64 26.00 10.13
C ALA A 340 15.16 26.14 9.91
N TYR A 341 15.73 27.26 10.35
CA TYR A 341 17.17 27.48 10.37
C TYR A 341 17.63 28.32 11.56
N TRP A 342 18.87 28.11 11.97
CA TRP A 342 19.52 28.85 13.06
C TRP A 342 20.11 30.18 12.58
N VAL A 343 19.93 31.23 13.38
CA VAL A 343 20.50 32.57 13.19
C VAL A 343 21.20 32.99 14.49
N PRO A 344 22.54 33.10 14.52
CA PRO A 344 23.24 33.58 15.70
C PRO A 344 22.97 35.06 15.96
N ILE A 345 22.94 35.48 17.23
CA ILE A 345 22.82 36.89 17.63
C ILE A 345 24.13 37.29 18.32
N PRO A 346 25.06 37.99 17.63
CA PRO A 346 26.35 38.35 18.21
C PRO A 346 26.25 39.41 19.31
N ASP A 347 25.36 40.39 19.14
CA ASP A 347 25.04 41.40 20.14
C ASP A 347 23.61 41.19 20.66
N PRO A 348 23.45 40.59 21.86
CA PRO A 348 22.13 40.28 22.39
C PRO A 348 21.39 41.48 22.98
N GLU A 349 22.07 42.60 23.25
CA GLU A 349 21.52 43.69 24.05
C GLU A 349 20.34 44.42 23.36
N PRO A 350 20.38 44.73 22.05
CA PRO A 350 19.24 45.32 21.35
C PRO A 350 17.99 44.44 21.43
N VAL A 351 18.14 43.13 21.21
CA VAL A 351 17.03 42.15 21.28
C VAL A 351 16.52 42.00 22.71
N ARG A 352 17.43 41.87 23.69
CA ARG A 352 17.08 41.74 25.11
C ARG A 352 16.30 42.95 25.60
N SER A 353 16.76 44.16 25.27
CA SER A 353 16.10 45.40 25.67
C SER A 353 14.78 45.63 24.94
N MET A 354 14.68 45.28 23.66
CA MET A 354 13.45 45.44 22.87
C MET A 354 12.30 44.62 23.45
N LEU A 355 12.60 43.39 23.89
CA LEU A 355 11.61 42.41 24.34
C LEU A 355 11.52 42.30 25.87
N ASP A 356 12.24 43.13 26.62
CA ASP A 356 12.34 43.10 28.09
C ASP A 356 12.67 41.70 28.64
N LEU A 357 13.62 41.02 28.00
CA LEU A 357 13.96 39.64 28.36
C LEU A 357 14.85 39.61 29.62
N PRO A 358 14.61 38.68 30.56
CA PRO A 358 15.43 38.52 31.76
C PRO A 358 16.78 37.82 31.49
N TRP A 359 17.08 37.52 30.22
CA TRP A 359 18.29 36.82 29.78
C TRP A 359 18.71 37.30 28.38
N ALA A 360 19.99 37.16 28.06
CA ALA A 360 20.54 37.50 26.75
C ALA A 360 20.32 36.33 25.75
N PRO A 361 19.66 36.54 24.61
CA PRO A 361 19.53 35.51 23.57
C PRO A 361 20.89 35.20 22.93
N LEU A 362 21.21 33.91 22.76
CA LEU A 362 22.38 33.48 22.00
C LEU A 362 22.11 33.50 20.48
N GLY A 363 20.84 33.32 20.10
CA GLY A 363 20.40 33.33 18.71
C GLY A 363 18.91 33.05 18.60
N ALA A 364 18.48 32.84 17.36
CA ALA A 364 17.10 32.61 16.98
C ALA A 364 16.98 31.40 16.06
N VAL A 365 15.86 30.69 16.17
CA VAL A 365 15.40 29.73 15.18
C VAL A 365 14.28 30.39 14.38
N ALA A 366 14.54 30.65 13.11
CA ALA A 366 13.56 31.14 12.15
C ALA A 366 12.83 29.95 11.53
N LEU A 367 11.50 29.99 11.42
CA LEU A 367 10.69 28.85 11.01
C LEU A 367 9.41 29.23 10.25
N GLY A 368 8.87 28.27 9.50
CA GLY A 368 7.61 28.41 8.76
C GLY A 368 7.27 27.15 7.97
N HIS A 369 6.10 27.13 7.34
CA HIS A 369 5.74 26.10 6.37
C HIS A 369 6.61 26.25 5.12
N PRO A 370 7.34 25.22 4.69
CA PRO A 370 8.25 25.34 3.56
C PRO A 370 7.47 25.47 2.24
N VAL A 371 7.97 26.25 1.29
CA VAL A 371 7.34 26.36 -0.06
C VAL A 371 7.37 25.01 -0.79
N ASP A 372 8.50 24.31 -0.69
CA ASP A 372 8.69 22.96 -1.21
C ASP A 372 8.69 21.94 -0.05
N PRO A 373 8.11 20.74 -0.23
CA PRO A 373 8.16 19.70 0.78
C PRO A 373 9.59 19.38 1.22
N LEU A 374 9.81 19.18 2.52
CA LEU A 374 11.11 18.75 3.02
C LEU A 374 11.41 17.33 2.53
N VAL A 375 12.62 17.14 1.99
CA VAL A 375 13.09 15.83 1.51
C VAL A 375 14.30 15.38 2.32
N PRO A 376 14.32 14.13 2.82
CA PRO A 376 15.48 13.57 3.50
C PRO A 376 16.72 13.60 2.61
N GLN A 377 17.82 14.15 3.12
CA GLN A 377 19.10 14.17 2.43
C GLN A 377 19.88 12.86 2.66
N PRO A 378 20.72 12.42 1.72
CA PRO A 378 21.61 11.29 1.97
C PRO A 378 22.54 11.60 3.16
N PRO A 379 22.84 10.62 4.03
CA PRO A 379 23.82 10.82 5.10
C PRO A 379 25.20 11.12 4.50
N ALA A 380 26.01 11.88 5.23
CA ALA A 380 27.39 12.14 4.83
C ALA A 380 28.23 10.86 4.86
N ASP A 381 29.18 10.74 3.93
CA ASP A 381 30.16 9.66 3.93
C ASP A 381 31.05 9.73 5.19
N LEU A 382 31.32 8.56 5.77
CA LEU A 382 32.28 8.44 6.87
C LEU A 382 33.70 8.59 6.32
N ASP A 383 34.45 9.54 6.87
CA ASP A 383 35.84 9.82 6.53
C ASP A 383 36.69 9.90 7.81
N GLU A 384 37.80 10.66 7.78
CA GLU A 384 38.67 10.89 8.94
C GLU A 384 37.96 11.44 10.19
N ARG A 385 36.73 11.96 10.06
CA ARG A 385 35.88 12.39 11.19
C ARG A 385 35.28 11.24 12.00
N PHE A 386 35.35 9.99 11.53
CA PHE A 386 34.91 8.81 12.27
C PHE A 386 36.05 7.79 12.44
N ILE A 387 36.49 7.59 13.68
CA ILE A 387 37.58 6.67 14.01
C ILE A 387 36.99 5.44 14.72
N GLN A 388 37.18 4.26 14.12
CA GLN A 388 36.90 2.97 14.76
C GLN A 388 38.23 2.38 15.28
N ARG A 389 38.29 2.05 16.57
CA ARG A 389 39.46 1.44 17.22
C ARG A 389 39.10 0.11 17.85
#